data_AF-A0A0N8PSU7-F1
#
_entry.id   AF-A0A0N8PSU7-F1
#
_cell.length_a   1.000
_cell.length_b   1.000
_cell.length_c   1.000
_cell.angle_alpha   90.00
_cell.angle_beta   90.00
_cell.angle_gamma   90.00
#
_symmetry.space_group_name_H-M   'P 1'
#
loop_
_entity.id
_entity.type
_entity.pdbx_description
1 polymer ?
#
loop_
_entity_poly.entity_id
_entity_poly.type
_entity_poly.pdbx_seq_one_letter_code
_entity_poly.pdbx_strand_id
1 'polypeptide(L)'
;YLVFGVGLMFLSLALYERLQAGSPALAQAVAGFGLIYAVLVVVVGTLAISSVSTVARLAGENPAQAATVWLALDAVETGLGGGGGETVVNALWLLLLSGVALWARELPRALNYFGVLVGVAGILGVLLTSLSLMAVVYGLGLIVWFAWLGIAMLRRSPARSVQTRHGTSFST
;
A
#
# COMPACT_ATOMS: atom_id res chain seq x y z
N TYR A 1 9.72 -4.41 -5.71
CA TYR A 1 8.77 -3.46 -6.29
C TYR A 1 7.64 -4.12 -7.06
N LEU A 2 7.87 -4.73 -8.24
CA LEU A 2 6.81 -5.29 -9.10
C LEU A 2 5.86 -6.25 -8.39
N VAL A 3 6.39 -7.31 -7.76
CA VAL A 3 5.59 -8.31 -7.03
C VAL A 3 4.75 -7.65 -5.94
N PHE A 4 5.35 -6.71 -5.19
CA PHE A 4 4.66 -5.99 -4.12
C PHE A 4 3.55 -5.08 -4.67
N GLY A 5 3.83 -4.33 -5.74
CA GLY A 5 2.84 -3.46 -6.38
C GLY A 5 1.66 -4.23 -6.96
N VAL A 6 1.91 -5.35 -7.66
CA VAL A 6 0.82 -6.24 -8.13
C VAL A 6 0.03 -6.81 -6.95
N GLY A 7 0.71 -7.23 -5.89
CA GLY A 7 0.06 -7.66 -4.64
C GLY A 7 -0.84 -6.58 -4.03
N LEU A 8 -0.38 -5.32 -4.01
CA LEU A 8 -1.16 -4.18 -3.55
C LEU A 8 -2.38 -3.91 -4.42
N MET A 9 -2.32 -4.14 -5.74
CA MET A 9 -3.49 -4.02 -6.61
C MET A 9 -4.57 -5.00 -6.19
N PHE A 10 -4.23 -6.29 -6.05
CA PHE A 10 -5.18 -7.30 -5.61
C PHE A 10 -5.68 -7.05 -4.19
N LEU A 11 -4.80 -6.61 -3.28
CA LEU A 11 -5.17 -6.25 -1.92
C LEU A 11 -6.18 -5.09 -1.91
N SER A 12 -5.97 -4.06 -2.72
CA SER A 12 -6.84 -2.89 -2.80
C SER A 12 -8.25 -3.27 -3.26
N LEU A 13 -8.35 -4.14 -4.27
CA LEU A 13 -9.63 -4.66 -4.75
C LEU A 13 -10.30 -5.58 -3.70
N ALA A 14 -9.52 -6.42 -3.02
CA ALA A 14 -10.06 -7.27 -1.96
C ALA A 14 -10.57 -6.45 -0.75
N LEU A 15 -9.91 -5.33 -0.43
CA LEU A 15 -10.36 -4.40 0.60
C LEU A 15 -11.64 -3.66 0.20
N TYR A 16 -11.79 -3.31 -1.08
CA TYR A 16 -13.05 -2.77 -1.60
C TYR A 16 -14.22 -3.71 -1.31
N GLU A 17 -14.10 -4.97 -1.75
CA GLU A 17 -15.13 -6.00 -1.57
C GLU A 17 -15.47 -6.23 -0.09
N ARG A 18 -14.47 -6.08 0.79
CA ARG A 18 -14.65 -6.24 2.23
C ARG A 18 -15.35 -5.05 2.88
N LEU A 19 -15.08 -3.82 2.45
CA LEU A 19 -15.55 -2.61 3.10
C LEU A 19 -16.83 -2.03 2.49
N GLN A 20 -17.17 -2.41 1.25
CA GLN A 20 -18.32 -1.87 0.51
C GLN A 20 -19.66 -2.07 1.23
N ALA A 21 -19.78 -3.12 2.06
CA ALA A 21 -20.99 -3.43 2.80
C ALA A 21 -21.35 -2.34 3.83
N GLY A 22 -20.35 -1.63 4.38
CA GLY A 22 -20.57 -0.51 5.29
C GLY A 22 -20.79 0.81 4.55
N SER A 23 -19.92 1.12 3.59
CA SER A 23 -20.03 2.32 2.75
C SER A 23 -19.29 2.12 1.42
N PRO A 24 -20.01 2.01 0.29
CA PRO A 24 -19.38 1.83 -1.02
C PRO A 24 -18.46 3.00 -1.41
N ALA A 25 -18.85 4.24 -1.08
CA ALA A 25 -18.08 5.42 -1.41
C ALA A 25 -16.73 5.46 -0.67
N LEU A 26 -16.72 5.15 0.63
CA LEU A 26 -15.48 5.11 1.43
C LEU A 26 -14.60 3.92 1.04
N ALA A 27 -15.20 2.76 0.75
CA ALA A 27 -14.48 1.60 0.25
C ALA A 27 -13.80 1.90 -1.10
N GLN A 28 -14.48 2.62 -2.00
CA GLN A 28 -13.93 3.04 -3.29
C GLN A 28 -12.76 4.01 -3.09
N ALA A 29 -12.85 4.95 -2.14
CA ALA A 29 -11.75 5.86 -1.83
C ALA A 29 -10.51 5.09 -1.31
N VAL A 30 -10.71 4.14 -0.39
CA VAL A 30 -9.63 3.27 0.12
C VAL A 30 -8.95 2.50 -1.00
N ALA A 31 -9.73 1.87 -1.89
CA ALA A 31 -9.19 1.11 -3.00
C ALA A 31 -8.49 2.00 -4.03
N GLY A 32 -9.06 3.17 -4.35
CA GLY A 32 -8.47 4.15 -5.27
C GLY A 32 -7.10 4.61 -4.80
N PHE A 33 -6.96 4.99 -3.52
CA PHE A 33 -5.67 5.35 -2.94
C PHE A 33 -4.67 4.18 -2.97
N GLY A 34 -5.14 2.96 -2.66
CA GLY A 34 -4.29 1.76 -2.69
C GLY A 34 -3.78 1.43 -4.10
N LEU A 35 -4.61 1.63 -5.13
CA LEU A 35 -4.23 1.45 -6.53
C LEU A 35 -3.24 2.53 -7.00
N ILE A 36 -3.44 3.79 -6.61
CA ILE A 36 -2.47 4.86 -6.89
C ILE A 36 -1.12 4.51 -6.28
N TYR A 37 -1.10 4.10 -5.01
CA TYR A 37 0.13 3.67 -4.35
C TYR A 37 0.78 2.48 -5.05
N ALA A 38 0.00 1.47 -5.46
CA ALA A 38 0.50 0.32 -6.21
C ALA A 38 1.19 0.73 -7.51
N VAL A 39 0.60 1.66 -8.27
CA VAL A 39 1.20 2.19 -9.50
C VAL A 39 2.51 2.92 -9.21
N LEU A 40 2.53 3.78 -8.18
CA LEU A 40 3.76 4.49 -7.77
C LEU A 40 4.88 3.50 -7.43
N VAL A 41 4.61 2.48 -6.61
CA VAL A 41 5.57 1.43 -6.25
C VAL A 41 6.14 0.72 -7.49
N VAL A 42 5.30 0.42 -8.48
CA VAL A 42 5.74 -0.24 -9.72
C VAL A 42 6.62 0.70 -10.54
N VAL A 43 6.19 1.94 -10.76
CA VAL A 43 6.89 2.90 -11.62
C VAL A 43 8.21 3.31 -10.99
N VAL A 44 8.21 3.79 -9.74
CA VAL A 44 9.41 4.19 -8.99
C VAL A 44 10.38 3.02 -8.90
N GLY A 45 9.88 1.84 -8.56
CA GLY A 45 10.71 0.64 -8.45
C GLY A 45 11.35 0.18 -9.76
N THR A 46 10.62 0.28 -10.88
CA THR A 46 11.17 -0.04 -12.20
C THR A 46 12.21 0.98 -12.63
N LEU A 47 11.96 2.27 -12.32
CA LEU A 47 12.92 3.34 -12.54
C LEU A 47 14.20 3.09 -11.74
N ALA A 48 14.10 2.84 -10.43
CA ALA A 48 15.26 2.60 -9.56
C ALA A 48 16.15 1.44 -10.07
N ILE A 49 15.55 0.31 -10.47
CA ILE A 49 16.28 -0.84 -11.03
C ILE A 49 17.00 -0.46 -12.34
N SER A 50 16.31 0.29 -13.21
CA SER A 50 16.85 0.68 -14.52
C SER A 50 17.93 1.76 -14.40
N SER A 51 17.78 2.68 -13.45
CA SER A 51 18.73 3.75 -13.17
C SER A 51 20.07 3.19 -12.71
N VAL A 52 20.06 2.26 -11.76
CA VAL A 52 21.29 1.62 -11.25
C VAL A 52 22.06 0.92 -12.36
N SER A 53 21.38 0.14 -13.22
CA SER A 53 22.05 -0.56 -14.33
C SER A 53 22.63 0.41 -15.36
N THR A 54 21.92 1.49 -15.67
CA THR A 54 22.37 2.53 -16.61
C THR A 54 23.61 3.27 -16.09
N VAL A 55 23.58 3.70 -14.83
CA VAL A 55 24.68 4.45 -14.20
C VAL A 55 25.90 3.57 -13.98
N ALA A 56 25.72 2.31 -13.58
CA ALA A 56 26.84 1.38 -13.39
C ALA A 56 27.62 1.12 -14.69
N ARG A 57 26.90 0.96 -15.82
CA ARG A 57 27.54 0.82 -17.14
C ARG A 57 28.32 2.08 -17.52
N LEU A 58 27.69 3.25 -17.38
CA LEU A 58 28.30 4.52 -17.77
C LEU A 58 29.49 4.88 -16.89
N ALA A 59 29.49 4.48 -15.61
CA ALA A 59 30.61 4.73 -14.71
C ALA A 59 31.90 4.02 -15.14
N GLY A 60 31.80 2.88 -15.84
CA GLY A 60 32.96 2.18 -16.40
C GLY A 60 33.60 2.89 -17.60
N GLU A 61 32.83 3.71 -18.31
CA GLU A 61 33.26 4.41 -19.54
C GLU A 61 33.60 5.88 -19.26
N ASN A 62 32.72 6.58 -18.54
CA ASN A 62 32.82 8.00 -18.22
C ASN A 62 32.16 8.31 -16.86
N PRO A 63 32.95 8.30 -15.77
CA PRO A 63 32.46 8.58 -14.42
C PRO A 63 31.79 9.95 -14.27
N ALA A 64 32.27 10.98 -14.97
CA ALA A 64 31.71 12.33 -14.88
C ALA A 64 30.30 12.38 -15.48
N GLN A 65 30.12 11.75 -16.64
CA GLN A 65 28.80 11.64 -17.28
C GLN A 65 27.84 10.78 -16.46
N ALA A 66 28.33 9.69 -15.85
CA ALA A 66 27.56 8.85 -14.95
C ALA A 66 26.99 9.61 -13.75
N ALA A 67 27.78 10.50 -13.15
CA ALA A 67 27.32 11.36 -12.06
C ALA A 67 26.19 12.31 -12.49
N THR A 68 26.30 12.92 -13.67
CA THR A 68 25.23 13.79 -14.21
C THR A 68 23.94 13.00 -14.48
N VAL A 69 24.05 11.82 -15.10
CA VAL A 69 22.90 10.94 -15.37
C VAL A 69 22.26 10.47 -14.07
N TRP A 70 23.06 10.14 -13.04
CA TRP A 70 22.56 9.78 -11.72
C TRP A 70 21.71 10.90 -11.11
N LEU A 71 22.21 12.14 -11.08
CA LEU A 71 21.46 13.28 -10.53
C LEU A 71 20.15 13.54 -11.27
N ALA A 72 20.14 13.40 -12.60
CA ALA A 72 18.91 13.55 -13.38
C ALA A 72 17.88 12.46 -13.05
N LEU A 73 18.31 11.20 -12.92
CA LEU A 73 17.43 10.09 -12.59
C LEU A 73 16.93 10.16 -11.14
N ASP A 74 17.79 10.53 -10.20
CA ASP A 74 17.45 10.75 -8.79
C ASP A 74 16.40 11.86 -8.61
N ALA A 75 16.53 12.95 -9.37
CA ALA A 75 15.52 14.02 -9.36
C ALA A 75 14.16 13.55 -9.90
N VAL A 76 14.14 12.73 -10.96
CA VAL A 76 12.90 12.14 -11.50
C VAL A 76 12.30 11.15 -10.51
N GLU A 77 13.11 10.26 -9.92
CA GLU A 77 12.67 9.28 -8.93
C GLU A 77 12.09 9.98 -7.69
N THR A 78 12.76 11.02 -7.19
CA THR A 78 12.29 11.84 -6.09
C THR A 78 10.96 12.52 -6.42
N GLY A 79 10.84 13.12 -7.61
CA GLY A 79 9.61 13.77 -8.06
C GLY A 79 8.41 12.82 -8.22
N LEU A 80 8.68 11.55 -8.55
CA LEU A 80 7.66 10.49 -8.61
C LEU A 80 7.32 9.90 -7.23
N GLY A 81 8.10 10.22 -6.19
CA GLY A 81 7.80 9.87 -4.81
C GLY A 81 8.90 9.13 -4.05
N GLY A 82 10.02 8.75 -4.68
CA GLY A 82 11.12 8.01 -4.04
C GLY A 82 11.79 8.73 -2.85
N GLY A 83 11.64 10.05 -2.76
CA GLY A 83 12.13 10.89 -1.64
C GLY A 83 11.15 11.04 -0.47
N GLY A 84 10.21 10.12 -0.31
CA GLY A 84 9.20 10.15 0.77
C GLY A 84 7.80 10.57 0.32
N GLY A 85 7.60 10.98 -0.94
CA GLY A 85 6.27 11.19 -1.50
C GLY A 85 5.42 9.92 -1.49
N GLU A 86 6.02 8.77 -1.82
CA GLU A 86 5.35 7.46 -1.74
C GLU A 86 4.94 7.10 -0.30
N THR A 87 5.79 7.47 0.67
CA THR A 87 5.54 7.25 2.10
C THR A 87 4.31 8.02 2.56
N VAL A 88 4.15 9.28 2.12
CA VAL A 88 2.97 10.09 2.44
C VAL A 88 1.71 9.50 1.82
N VAL A 89 1.76 9.10 0.55
CA VAL A 89 0.59 8.48 -0.13
C VAL A 89 0.15 7.20 0.59
N ASN A 90 1.10 6.31 0.92
CA ASN A 90 0.81 5.09 1.66
C ASN A 90 0.33 5.35 3.09
N ALA A 91 0.92 6.31 3.79
CA ALA A 91 0.49 6.68 5.14
C ALA A 91 -0.94 7.23 5.14
N LEU A 92 -1.31 8.07 4.18
CA LEU A 92 -2.68 8.57 4.01
C LEU A 92 -3.64 7.44 3.69
N TRP A 93 -3.27 6.53 2.78
CA TRP A 93 -4.05 5.34 2.49
C TRP A 93 -4.28 4.48 3.75
N LEU A 94 -3.23 4.25 4.54
CA LEU A 94 -3.28 3.45 5.76
C LEU A 94 -4.17 4.08 6.83
N LEU A 95 -4.12 5.41 6.99
CA LEU A 95 -4.99 6.17 7.90
C LEU A 95 -6.45 6.09 7.46
N LEU A 96 -6.72 6.30 6.17
CA LEU A 96 -8.06 6.22 5.60
C LEU A 96 -8.64 4.80 5.80
N LEU A 97 -7.88 3.77 5.41
CA LEU A 97 -8.27 2.38 5.58
C LEU A 97 -8.57 2.05 7.05
N SER A 98 -7.68 2.44 7.96
CA SER A 98 -7.85 2.17 9.39
C SER A 98 -9.10 2.86 9.94
N GLY A 99 -9.37 4.10 9.54
CA GLY A 99 -10.57 4.84 9.94
C GLY A 99 -11.86 4.21 9.42
N VAL A 100 -11.91 3.90 8.12
CA VAL A 100 -13.07 3.26 7.47
C VAL A 100 -13.33 1.88 8.08
N ALA A 101 -12.29 1.10 8.33
CA ALA A 101 -12.41 -0.24 8.88
C ALA A 101 -12.81 -0.25 10.37
N LEU A 102 -12.42 0.76 11.16
CA LEU A 102 -12.93 0.95 12.52
C LEU A 102 -14.42 1.27 12.52
N TRP A 103 -14.85 2.14 11.60
CA TRP A 103 -16.25 2.50 11.45
C TRP A 103 -17.11 1.32 11.00
N ALA A 104 -16.68 0.60 9.96
CA ALA A 104 -17.40 -0.56 9.42
C ALA A 104 -17.31 -1.82 10.30
N ARG A 105 -16.40 -1.87 11.28
CA ARG A 105 -16.13 -3.04 12.16
C ARG A 105 -15.74 -4.32 11.41
N GLU A 106 -15.22 -4.16 10.20
CA GLU A 106 -14.87 -5.29 9.31
C GLU A 106 -13.47 -5.86 9.57
N LEU A 107 -12.58 -5.08 10.18
CA LEU A 107 -11.22 -5.50 10.56
C LEU A 107 -11.02 -5.47 12.08
N PRO A 108 -10.06 -6.25 12.62
CA PRO A 108 -9.72 -6.23 14.03
C PRO A 108 -9.37 -4.81 14.50
N ARG A 109 -9.98 -4.35 15.59
CA ARG A 109 -9.75 -2.98 16.11
C ARG A 109 -8.27 -2.72 16.39
N ALA A 110 -7.57 -3.69 16.97
CA ALA A 110 -6.15 -3.57 17.29
C ALA A 110 -5.28 -3.37 16.03
N LEU A 111 -5.61 -4.04 14.91
CA LEU A 111 -4.95 -3.85 13.63
C LEU A 111 -5.12 -2.42 13.12
N ASN A 112 -6.33 -1.86 13.24
CA ASN A 112 -6.61 -0.52 12.76
C ASN A 112 -5.95 0.55 13.63
N TYR A 113 -5.97 0.43 14.96
CA TYR A 113 -5.22 1.36 15.83
C TYR A 113 -3.71 1.30 15.58
N PHE A 114 -3.17 0.11 15.34
CA PHE A 114 -1.78 -0.04 14.94
C PHE A 114 -1.52 0.61 13.58
N GLY A 115 -2.43 0.44 12.61
CA GLY A 115 -2.38 1.12 11.32
C GLY A 115 -2.38 2.64 11.45
N VAL A 116 -3.19 3.20 12.37
CA VAL A 116 -3.17 4.63 12.66
C VAL A 116 -1.81 5.09 13.18
N LEU A 117 -1.24 4.38 14.15
CA LEU A 117 0.07 4.70 14.72
C LEU A 117 1.16 4.67 13.65
N VAL A 118 1.17 3.63 12.81
CA VAL A 118 2.15 3.50 11.71
C VAL A 118 1.95 4.60 10.68
N GLY A 119 0.70 4.90 10.28
CA GLY A 119 0.41 5.98 9.32
C GLY A 119 0.86 7.34 9.81
N VAL A 120 0.59 7.67 11.08
CA VAL A 120 1.09 8.92 11.69
C VAL A 120 2.61 8.96 11.73
N ALA A 121 3.27 7.86 12.12
CA ALA A 121 4.74 7.79 12.10
C ALA A 121 5.32 8.02 10.70
N GLY A 122 4.66 7.51 9.65
CA GLY A 122 5.07 7.74 8.26
C GLY A 122 5.01 9.21 7.86
N ILE A 123 3.90 9.90 8.16
CA ILE A 123 3.76 11.33 7.89
C ILE A 123 4.79 12.13 8.69
N LEU A 124 4.94 11.85 9.98
CA LEU A 124 5.92 12.54 10.83
C LEU A 124 7.36 12.28 10.36
N GLY A 125 7.69 11.08 9.91
CA GLY A 125 9.02 10.76 9.40
C GLY A 125 9.39 11.55 8.14
N VAL A 126 8.41 11.87 7.29
CA VAL A 126 8.64 12.70 6.09
C VAL A 126 8.66 14.19 6.43
N LEU A 127 7.71 14.66 7.27
CA LEU A 127 7.61 16.08 7.61
C LEU A 127 8.71 16.55 8.58
N LEU A 128 9.11 15.69 9.52
CA LEU A 128 10.11 15.95 10.54
C LEU A 128 11.34 15.10 10.25
N THR A 129 12.12 15.51 9.24
CA THR A 129 13.34 14.79 8.83
C THR A 129 14.39 14.65 9.94
N SER A 130 14.30 15.45 11.00
CA SER A 130 15.11 15.30 12.22
C SER A 130 14.76 14.07 13.07
N LEU A 131 13.59 13.45 12.84
CA LEU A 131 13.10 12.27 13.55
C LEU A 131 13.37 10.98 12.74
N SER A 132 14.65 10.66 12.53
CA SER A 132 15.05 9.43 11.79
C SER A 132 14.44 8.15 12.36
N LEU A 133 14.17 8.11 13.67
CA LEU A 133 13.48 7.00 14.33
C LEU A 133 12.07 6.76 13.77
N MET A 134 11.34 7.80 13.36
CA MET A 134 9.98 7.66 12.83
C MET A 134 9.96 6.90 11.50
N ALA A 135 10.97 7.10 10.65
CA ALA A 135 11.10 6.34 9.41
C ALA A 135 11.32 4.84 9.68
N VAL A 136 12.10 4.50 10.71
CA VAL A 136 12.34 3.10 11.12
C VAL A 136 11.06 2.49 11.70
N VAL A 137 10.37 3.22 12.59
CA VAL A 137 9.09 2.78 13.18
C VAL A 137 8.05 2.56 12.09
N TYR A 138 7.98 3.46 11.11
CA TYR A 138 7.09 3.33 9.96
C TYR A 138 7.43 2.08 9.13
N GLY A 139 8.68 1.92 8.71
CA GLY A 139 9.10 0.81 7.86
C GLY A 139 8.86 -0.56 8.51
N LEU A 140 9.30 -0.74 9.76
CA LEU A 140 9.08 -1.99 10.49
C LEU A 140 7.60 -2.20 10.84
N GLY A 141 6.91 -1.11 11.21
CA GLY A 141 5.49 -1.13 11.52
C GLY A 141 4.64 -1.58 10.34
N LEU A 142 4.96 -1.12 9.13
CA LEU A 142 4.28 -1.56 7.91
C LEU A 142 4.42 -3.07 7.67
N ILE A 143 5.62 -3.64 7.85
CA ILE A 143 5.83 -5.08 7.66
C ILE A 143 4.92 -5.88 8.59
N VAL A 144 4.92 -5.54 9.88
CA VAL A 144 4.07 -6.18 10.88
C VAL A 144 2.59 -5.98 10.54
N TRP A 145 2.21 -4.77 10.13
CA TRP A 145 0.84 -4.42 9.81
C TRP A 145 0.32 -5.17 8.58
N PHE A 146 1.09 -5.23 7.48
CA PHE A 146 0.72 -5.96 6.27
C PHE A 146 0.59 -7.46 6.52
N ALA A 147 1.51 -8.05 7.28
CA ALA A 147 1.43 -9.46 7.67
C ALA A 147 0.15 -9.73 8.47
N TRP A 148 -0.16 -8.87 9.45
CA TRP A 148 -1.37 -9.00 10.27
C TRP A 148 -2.64 -8.78 9.44
N LEU A 149 -2.68 -7.78 8.56
CA LEU A 149 -3.80 -7.57 7.64
C LEU A 149 -4.04 -8.81 6.78
N GLY A 150 -2.99 -9.37 6.15
CA GLY A 150 -3.10 -10.57 5.33
C GLY A 150 -3.72 -11.74 6.10
N ILE A 151 -3.25 -11.99 7.32
CA ILE A 151 -3.83 -13.00 8.22
C ILE A 151 -5.30 -12.69 8.52
N ALA A 152 -5.65 -11.44 8.80
CA ALA A 152 -7.02 -11.02 9.06
C ALA A 152 -7.95 -11.10 7.83
N MET A 153 -7.41 -11.06 6.60
CA MET A 153 -8.14 -11.29 5.36
C MET A 153 -8.39 -12.77 5.11
N LEU A 154 -7.42 -13.64 5.36
CA LEU A 154 -7.55 -15.08 5.13
C LEU A 154 -8.46 -15.79 6.15
N ARG A 155 -8.54 -15.31 7.39
CA ARG A 155 -9.30 -15.96 8.47
C ARG A 155 -10.84 -15.88 8.33
N ARG A 156 -11.40 -15.14 7.36
CA ARG A 156 -12.84 -14.89 7.23
C ARG A 156 -13.49 -15.37 5.92
N SER A 157 -12.90 -16.38 5.27
CA SER A 157 -13.59 -17.11 4.20
C SER A 157 -14.15 -18.46 4.68
N PRO A 158 -15.27 -18.52 5.42
CA PRO A 158 -16.16 -19.65 5.23
C PRO A 158 -16.75 -19.49 3.83
N ALA A 159 -16.49 -20.48 2.98
CA ALA A 159 -17.21 -20.65 1.72
C ALA A 159 -18.68 -20.33 1.96
N ARG A 160 -19.23 -19.36 1.21
CA ARG A 160 -20.66 -19.10 1.18
C ARG A 160 -21.29 -20.39 0.67
N SER A 161 -21.68 -21.26 1.60
CA SER A 161 -22.38 -22.51 1.31
C SER A 161 -23.55 -22.11 0.45
N VAL A 162 -23.52 -22.54 -0.82
CA VAL A 162 -24.62 -22.45 -1.75
C VAL A 162 -25.76 -23.24 -1.11
N GLN A 163 -26.58 -22.56 -0.32
CA GLN A 163 -27.86 -23.07 0.09
C GLN A 163 -28.83 -22.70 -1.03
N THR A 164 -28.75 -23.47 -2.11
CA THR A 164 -29.84 -23.64 -3.05
C THR A 164 -31.05 -24.14 -2.27
N ARG A 165 -31.91 -23.22 -1.84
CA ARG A 165 -33.30 -23.54 -1.53
C ARG A 165 -33.96 -23.95 -2.85
N HIS A 166 -33.88 -25.23 -3.20
CA HIS A 166 -34.81 -25.80 -4.16
C HIS A 166 -36.17 -25.87 -3.47
N GLY A 167 -37.11 -25.05 -3.97
CA GLY A 167 -38.51 -25.14 -3.60
C GLY A 167 -39.10 -26.47 -4.03
N THR A 168 -39.93 -27.04 -3.17
CA THR A 168 -41.05 -27.91 -3.55
C THR A 168 -42.16 -27.74 -2.52
N SER A 169 -43.19 -26.97 -2.88
CA SER A 169 -44.54 -27.23 -2.38
C SER A 169 -45.52 -27.00 -3.53
N PHE A 170 -45.78 -28.06 -4.27
CA PHE A 170 -47.04 -28.23 -4.98
C PHE A 170 -47.96 -28.96 -3.99
N SER A 171 -49.10 -28.36 -3.63
CA SER A 171 -50.24 -29.10 -3.10
C SER A 171 -51.47 -28.70 -3.89
N THR A 172 -52.05 -29.69 -4.55
CA THR A 172 -53.44 -29.80 -5.00
C THR A 172 -54.45 -29.45 -3.92
#